data_AF-A0A8E3S816-F1
#
_entry.id   AF-A0A8E3S816-F1
#
_cell.length_a   1.000
_cell.length_b   1.000
_cell.length_c   1.000
_cell.angle_alpha   90.00
_cell.angle_beta   90.00
_cell.angle_gamma   90.00
#
_symmetry.space_group_name_H-M   'P 1'
#
loop_
_entity.id
_entity.type
_entity.pdbx_description
1 polymer ?
#
loop_
_entity_poly.entity_id
_entity_poly.type
_entity_poly.pdbx_seq_one_letter_code
_entity_poly.pdbx_strand_id
1 'polypeptide(L)' 'MTLYFDSWSAFFNMGGHAFYVWFSYILSILVIIGLVIQSKREKQQILHSVEQENARQQRIQAQKQRLKQQEELL' A
#
# COMPACT_ATOMS: atom_id res chain seq x y z
N MET A 1 7.94 -48.19 14.83
CA MET A 1 7.71 -46.98 14.02
C MET A 1 8.32 -45.81 14.76
N THR A 2 9.42 -45.25 14.27
CA THR A 2 10.08 -44.10 14.88
C THR A 2 9.63 -42.83 14.16
N LEU A 3 9.21 -41.82 14.92
CA LEU A 3 8.83 -40.51 14.39
C LEU A 3 10.10 -39.81 13.90
N TYR A 4 10.18 -39.47 12.61
CA TYR A 4 11.36 -38.86 12.00
C TYR A 4 11.53 -37.36 12.36
N PHE A 5 10.56 -36.79 13.08
CA PHE A 5 10.52 -35.39 13.47
C PHE A 5 9.99 -35.25 14.90
N ASP A 6 10.83 -35.51 15.90
CA ASP A 6 10.42 -35.42 17.31
C ASP A 6 10.32 -33.99 17.86
N SER A 7 10.69 -32.96 17.08
CA SER A 7 10.68 -31.58 17.59
C SER A 7 10.70 -30.53 16.47
N TRP A 8 10.07 -29.38 16.71
CA TRP A 8 10.26 -28.15 15.93
C TRP A 8 11.75 -27.85 15.70
N SER A 9 12.60 -28.11 16.71
CA SER A 9 14.05 -27.98 16.62
C SER A 9 14.70 -28.86 15.54
N ALA A 10 14.19 -30.07 15.27
CA ALA A 10 14.72 -30.94 14.22
C ALA A 10 14.38 -30.39 12.83
N PHE A 11 13.27 -29.68 12.69
CA PHE A 11 12.86 -29.01 11.46
C PHE A 11 13.77 -27.83 11.10
N PHE A 12 14.22 -27.07 12.11
CA PHE A 12 15.21 -25.99 11.94
C PHE A 12 16.65 -26.51 11.82
N ASN A 13 16.94 -27.66 12.42
CA ASN A 13 18.30 -28.20 12.54
C ASN A 13 18.55 -29.46 11.70
N MET A 14 17.74 -29.70 10.66
CA MET A 14 17.98 -30.71 9.63
C MET A 14 19.11 -30.24 8.69
N GLY A 15 20.35 -30.33 9.17
CA GLY A 15 21.55 -30.33 8.32
C GLY A 15 21.67 -29.19 7.29
N GLY A 16 21.24 -27.97 7.63
CA GLY A 16 21.43 -26.78 6.79
C GLY A 16 20.31 -26.45 5.79
N HIS A 17 19.29 -27.30 5.62
CA HIS A 17 18.22 -27.07 4.63
C HIS A 17 17.13 -26.10 5.09
N ALA A 18 16.93 -25.95 6.41
CA ALA A 18 15.93 -25.05 6.96
C ALA A 18 16.17 -23.58 6.56
N PHE A 19 17.44 -23.17 6.42
CA PHE A 19 17.80 -21.83 5.98
C PHE A 19 17.25 -21.52 4.59
N TYR A 20 17.41 -22.43 3.62
CA TYR A 20 16.91 -22.24 2.25
C TYR A 20 15.39 -22.09 2.20
N VAL A 21 14.68 -22.89 3.00
CA VAL A 21 13.22 -22.84 3.12
C VAL A 21 12.79 -21.49 3.67
N TRP A 22 13.42 -21.02 4.76
CA TRP A 22 13.15 -19.70 5.33
C TRP A 22 13.43 -18.56 4.36
N PHE A 23 14.54 -18.60 3.62
CA PHE A 23 14.82 -17.60 2.59
C PHE A 23 13.75 -17.58 1.49
N SER A 24 13.25 -18.75 1.06
CA SER A 24 12.17 -18.82 0.08
C SER A 24 10.87 -18.19 0.60
N TYR A 25 10.49 -18.48 1.85
CA TYR A 25 9.32 -17.86 2.48
C TYR A 25 9.51 -16.34 2.67
N ILE A 26 10.67 -15.89 3.16
CA ILE A 26 10.98 -14.47 3.32
C ILE A 26 10.90 -13.76 1.97
N LEU A 27 11.44 -14.35 0.90
CA LEU A 27 11.39 -13.78 -0.43
C LEU A 27 9.96 -13.66 -0.94
N SER A 28 9.13 -14.69 -0.74
CA SER A 28 7.71 -14.65 -1.09
C SER A 28 6.97 -13.54 -0.34
N ILE A 29 7.20 -13.44 0.99
CA ILE A 29 6.61 -12.40 1.83
C ILE A 29 7.08 -11.01 1.38
N LEU A 30 8.35 -10.83 1.03
CA LEU A 30 8.89 -9.58 0.50
C LEU A 30 8.18 -9.16 -0.79
N VAL A 31 7.95 -10.09 -1.71
CA VAL A 31 7.21 -9.81 -2.96
C VAL A 31 5.77 -9.39 -2.65
N ILE A 32 5.09 -10.08 -1.75
CA ILE A 32 3.72 -9.73 -1.33
C ILE A 32 3.68 -8.35 -0.69
N ILE A 33 4.60 -8.06 0.25
CA ILE A 33 4.72 -6.75 0.89
C ILE A 33 4.99 -5.66 -0.15
N GLY A 34 5.90 -5.90 -1.09
CA GLY A 34 6.18 -4.99 -2.21
C GLY A 34 4.93 -4.70 -3.02
N LEU A 35 4.13 -5.71 -3.35
CA LEU A 35 2.89 -5.58 -4.09
C LEU A 35 1.82 -4.80 -3.30
N VAL A 36 1.71 -5.04 -1.99
CA VAL A 36 0.78 -4.31 -1.11
C VAL A 36 1.18 -2.85 -0.98
N ILE A 37 2.47 -2.55 -0.81
CA ILE A 37 2.99 -1.19 -0.77
C ILE A 37 2.72 -0.49 -2.10
N GLN A 38 2.98 -1.16 -3.22
CA GLN A 38 2.72 -0.62 -4.55
C GLN A 38 1.22 -0.32 -4.76
N SER A 39 0.34 -1.25 -4.40
CA SER A 39 -1.11 -1.07 -4.48
C SER A 39 -1.61 0.07 -3.59
N LYS A 40 -1.03 0.23 -2.39
CA LYS A 40 -1.35 1.36 -1.50
C LYS A 40 -0.84 2.69 -2.07
N ARG A 41 0.35 2.71 -2.67
CA ARG A 41 0.91 3.91 -3.31
C ARG A 41 0.06 4.35 -4.49
N GLU A 42 -0.41 3.41 -5.31
CA GLU A 42 -1.28 3.70 -6.45
C GLU A 42 -2.60 4.34 -6.00
N LYS A 43 -3.22 3.81 -4.93
CA LYS A 43 -4.41 4.44 -4.31
C LYS A 43 -4.12 5.84 -3.75
N GLN A 44 -2.97 6.05 -3.12
CA GLN A 44 -2.62 7.36 -2.58
C GLN A 44 -2.23 8.37 -3.68
N GLN A 45 -1.62 7.93 -4.78
CA GLN A 45 -1.34 8.78 -5.93
C GLN A 45 -2.63 9.31 -6.58
N ILE A 46 -3.68 8.50 -6.61
CA ILE A 46 -5.00 8.93 -7.09
C ILE A 46 -5.61 10.00 -6.15
N LEU A 47 -5.50 9.84 -4.83
CA LEU A 47 -6.01 10.84 -3.90
C LEU A 47 -5.21 12.14 -3.92
N HIS A 48 -3.88 12.05 -4.04
CA HIS A 48 -2.99 13.21 -4.03
C HIS A 48 -3.10 14.06 -5.30
N SER A 49 -3.45 13.45 -6.43
CA SER A 49 -3.76 14.15 -7.68
C SER A 49 -5.14 14.81 -7.63
N VAL A 50 -6.12 14.17 -6.97
CA VAL A 50 -7.45 14.77 -6.73
C VAL A 50 -7.35 15.98 -5.81
N GLU A 51 -6.50 15.99 -4.79
CA GLU A 51 -6.42 17.11 -3.84
C GLU A 51 -5.89 18.40 -4.47
N GLN A 52 -4.90 18.30 -5.38
CA GLN A 52 -4.41 19.45 -6.14
C GLN A 52 -5.47 19.99 -7.12
N GLU A 53 -6.18 19.09 -7.80
CA GLU A 53 -7.27 19.48 -8.70
C GLU A 53 -8.45 20.09 -7.92
N ASN A 54 -8.76 19.56 -6.74
CA ASN A 54 -9.80 20.09 -5.84
C ASN A 54 -9.47 21.51 -5.37
N ALA A 55 -8.23 21.78 -4.96
CA ALA A 55 -7.82 23.11 -4.54
C ALA A 55 -8.00 24.16 -5.67
N ARG A 56 -7.77 23.76 -6.92
CA ARG A 56 -8.00 24.62 -8.09
C ARG A 56 -9.49 24.81 -8.38
N GLN A 57 -10.27 23.73 -8.35
CA GLN A 57 -11.73 23.76 -8.56
C GLN A 57 -12.43 24.63 -7.50
N GLN A 58 -12.04 24.51 -6.23
CA GLN A 58 -12.59 25.31 -5.12
C GLN A 58 -12.34 26.81 -5.32
N ARG A 59 -11.15 27.21 -5.79
CA ARG A 59 -10.84 28.63 -6.08
C ARG A 59 -11.72 29.17 -7.20
N ILE A 60 -11.93 28.39 -8.26
CA ILE A 60 -12.76 28.78 -9.40
C ILE A 60 -14.25 28.85 -8.99
N GLN A 61 -14.72 27.90 -8.19
CA GLN A 61 -16.09 27.92 -7.65
C GLN A 61 -16.32 29.12 -6.72
N ALA A 62 -15.37 29.43 -5.83
CA ALA A 62 -15.46 30.60 -4.95
C ALA A 62 -15.50 31.91 -5.74
N GLN A 63 -14.74 32.02 -6.84
CA GLN A 63 -14.81 33.18 -7.72
C GLN A 63 -16.14 33.27 -8.48
N LYS A 64 -16.63 32.15 -9.03
CA LYS A 64 -17.94 32.12 -9.70
C LYS A 64 -19.10 32.47 -8.76
N GLN A 65 -19.06 32.02 -7.51
CA GLN A 65 -20.06 32.39 -6.51
C GLN A 65 -20.02 33.89 -6.21
N ARG A 66 -18.82 34.47 -6.03
CA ARG A 66 -18.67 35.93 -5.83
C ARG A 66 -19.17 36.76 -7.01
N LEU A 67 -18.90 36.31 -8.24
CA LEU A 67 -19.36 36.98 -9.46
C LEU A 67 -20.89 36.95 -9.57
N LYS A 68 -21.51 35.78 -9.35
CA LYS A 68 -22.98 35.66 -9.31
C LYS A 68 -23.60 36.54 -8.22
N GLN A 69 -22.96 36.56 -7.04
CA GLN A 69 -23.43 37.37 -5.92
C GLN A 69 -23.26 38.88 -6.17
N GLN A 70 -22.28 39.30 -6.98
CA GLN A 70 -22.15 40.68 -7.45
C GLN A 70 -23.19 41.04 -8.51
N GLU A 71 -23.50 40.15 -9.44
CA GLU A 71 -24.56 40.37 -10.45
C GLU A 71 -25.94 40.47 -9.81
N GLU A 72 -26.22 39.70 -8.75
CA GLU A 72 -27.51 39.74 -8.04
C GLU A 72 -27.68 40.98 -7.13
N LEU A 73 -26.57 41.70 -6.86
CA LEU A 73 -26.55 42.93 -6.05
C LEU A 73 -26.59 44.22 -6.90
N LEU A 74 -26.57 44.12 -8.23
CA LEU A 74 -26.66 45.23 -9.18
C LEU A 74 -28.05 45.28 -9.83
#